data_AF-A0A3E4LWE8-F1
#
_entry.id   AF-A0A3E4LWE8-F1
#
_cell.length_a   1.000
_cell.length_b   1.000
_cell.length_c   1.000
_cell.angle_alpha   90.00
_cell.angle_beta   90.00
_cell.angle_gamma   90.00
#
_symmetry.space_group_name_H-M   'P 1'
#
loop_
_entity.id
_entity.type
_entity.pdbx_description
1 polymer ?
#
loop_
_entity_poly.entity_id
_entity_poly.type
_entity_poly.pdbx_seq_one_letter_code
_entity_poly.pdbx_strand_id
1 'polypeptide(L)'
;MMPQMDERIFPLINDYKINLLNPLEITDFSMFETGLRPLFEVLKNASDERKLNALITTDDIFKRVDVETIAAMNLFAGTDIEYEEKEEVINVCKAWEDHKKLGIQQGETKMLFTLVTKGKLDIDTAAEEAGVSVSEFEKLMSEAGYKVPETV
;
A
#
# COMPACT_ATOMS: atom_id res chain seq x y z
N MET A 1 -17.15 -34.25 -5.11
CA MET A 1 -16.69 -35.49 -4.42
C MET A 1 -15.25 -35.70 -4.85
N MET A 2 -14.30 -35.67 -3.91
CA MET A 2 -12.89 -35.89 -4.27
C MET A 2 -12.72 -37.31 -4.83
N PRO A 3 -11.95 -37.52 -5.92
CA PRO A 3 -11.72 -38.85 -6.50
C PRO A 3 -11.02 -39.77 -5.48
N GLN A 4 -11.27 -41.07 -5.57
CA GLN A 4 -10.61 -42.07 -4.72
C GLN A 4 -9.09 -41.96 -4.87
N MET A 5 -8.46 -41.52 -3.80
CA MET A 5 -7.02 -41.31 -3.74
C MET A 5 -6.31 -42.65 -3.55
N ASP A 6 -5.26 -42.90 -4.33
CA ASP A 6 -4.50 -44.15 -4.29
C ASP A 6 -3.87 -44.36 -2.91
N GLU A 7 -4.15 -45.50 -2.27
CA GLU A 7 -3.72 -45.79 -0.91
C GLU A 7 -2.20 -45.78 -0.73
N ARG A 8 -1.45 -46.01 -1.82
CA ARG A 8 0.02 -45.95 -1.82
C ARG A 8 0.56 -44.55 -1.54
N ILE A 9 -0.27 -43.52 -1.66
CA ILE A 9 0.09 -42.12 -1.40
C ILE A 9 -0.03 -41.80 0.09
N PHE A 10 -0.86 -42.49 0.89
CA PHE A 10 -1.06 -42.18 2.31
C PHE A 10 0.23 -42.12 3.14
N PRO A 11 1.22 -43.03 2.99
CA PRO A 11 2.49 -42.95 3.72
C PRO A 11 3.39 -41.77 3.30
N LEU A 12 3.11 -41.17 2.13
CA LEU A 12 3.85 -40.02 1.58
C LEU A 12 3.17 -38.69 1.91
N ILE A 13 1.92 -38.74 2.35
CA ILE A 13 1.22 -37.56 2.88
C ILE A 13 1.78 -37.33 4.26
N ASN A 14 2.44 -36.19 4.42
CA ASN A 14 2.86 -35.80 5.74
C ASN A 14 1.63 -35.57 6.65
N ASP A 15 1.56 -36.31 7.75
CA ASP A 15 0.52 -36.18 8.79
C ASP A 15 0.89 -35.09 9.82
N TYR A 16 1.29 -33.91 9.34
CA TYR A 16 1.43 -32.76 10.23
C TYR A 16 0.11 -32.02 10.38
N LYS A 17 -0.27 -31.76 11.64
CA LYS A 17 -1.42 -30.94 11.98
C LYS A 17 -1.15 -29.48 11.59
N ILE A 18 -1.79 -29.02 10.52
CA ILE A 18 -1.78 -27.60 10.15
C ILE A 18 -2.71 -26.85 11.11
N ASN A 19 -2.17 -25.90 11.88
CA ASN A 19 -2.97 -24.98 12.66
C ASN A 19 -3.22 -23.73 11.82
N LEU A 20 -4.42 -23.59 11.29
CA LEU A 20 -4.83 -22.39 10.57
C LEU A 20 -5.23 -21.33 11.58
N LEU A 21 -4.65 -20.14 11.45
CA LEU A 21 -5.03 -18.96 12.24
C LEU A 21 -5.90 -18.07 11.38
N ASN A 22 -7.05 -17.66 11.91
CA ASN A 22 -7.89 -16.64 11.31
C ASN A 22 -7.70 -15.33 12.10
N PRO A 23 -6.98 -14.32 11.55
CA PRO A 23 -6.75 -13.05 12.24
C PRO A 23 -8.04 -12.36 12.71
N LEU A 24 -9.17 -12.57 12.01
CA LEU A 24 -10.46 -11.98 12.38
C LEU A 24 -11.05 -12.56 13.68
N GLU A 25 -10.69 -13.80 14.03
CA GLU A 25 -11.16 -14.47 15.25
C GLU A 25 -10.27 -14.21 16.47
N ILE A 26 -9.08 -13.63 16.25
CA ILE A 26 -8.13 -13.33 17.33
C ILE A 26 -8.41 -11.92 17.84
N THR A 27 -8.61 -11.79 19.16
CA THR A 27 -8.94 -10.50 19.79
C THR A 27 -7.70 -9.71 20.22
N ASP A 28 -6.64 -10.41 20.59
CA ASP A 28 -5.40 -9.84 21.14
C ASP A 28 -4.19 -10.42 20.41
N PHE A 29 -3.47 -9.58 19.68
CA PHE A 29 -2.26 -9.97 18.97
C PHE A 29 -0.97 -9.72 19.77
N SER A 30 -1.06 -9.21 21.00
CA SER A 30 0.11 -8.98 21.86
C SER A 30 0.90 -10.26 22.18
N MET A 31 0.26 -11.42 22.04
CA MET A 31 0.91 -12.73 22.15
C MET A 31 1.93 -13.03 21.03
N PHE A 32 1.90 -12.27 19.94
CA PHE A 32 2.86 -12.36 18.86
C PHE A 32 3.92 -11.27 19.05
N GLU A 33 5.18 -11.65 19.16
CA GLU A 33 6.30 -10.72 19.40
C GLU A 33 7.13 -10.43 18.12
N THR A 34 6.80 -11.09 17.01
CA THR A 34 7.51 -10.99 15.72
C THR A 34 6.67 -10.26 14.67
N GLY A 35 7.12 -10.25 13.41
CA GLY A 35 6.41 -9.68 12.26
C GLY A 35 4.99 -10.22 12.01
N LEU A 36 4.62 -11.36 12.61
CA LEU A 36 3.23 -11.85 12.57
C LEU A 36 2.23 -10.89 13.25
N ARG A 37 2.63 -10.23 14.34
CA ARG A 37 1.77 -9.26 15.04
C ARG A 37 1.36 -8.11 14.13
N PRO A 38 2.30 -7.31 13.59
CA PRO A 38 1.92 -6.18 12.77
C PRO A 38 1.21 -6.64 11.49
N LEU A 39 1.58 -7.78 10.89
CA LEU A 39 0.85 -8.33 9.74
C LEU A 39 -0.62 -8.62 10.05
N PHE A 40 -0.90 -9.31 11.16
CA PHE A 40 -2.27 -9.66 11.53
C PHE A 40 -3.09 -8.44 11.96
N GLU A 41 -2.47 -7.49 12.65
CA GLU A 41 -3.10 -6.21 12.99
C GLU A 41 -3.50 -5.43 11.72
N VAL A 42 -2.61 -5.39 10.71
CA VAL A 42 -2.92 -4.78 9.41
C VAL A 42 -4.04 -5.54 8.70
N LEU A 43 -3.97 -6.87 8.60
CA LEU A 43 -4.99 -7.68 7.93
C LEU A 43 -6.37 -7.54 8.58
N LYS A 44 -6.43 -7.52 9.91
CA LYS A 44 -7.69 -7.34 10.65
C LYS A 44 -8.32 -5.97 10.41
N ASN A 45 -7.49 -4.93 10.24
CA ASN A 45 -7.93 -3.55 10.09
C ASN A 45 -7.89 -3.05 8.64
N ALA A 46 -7.55 -3.88 7.65
CA ALA A 46 -7.35 -3.49 6.25
C ALA A 46 -8.58 -2.82 5.61
N SER A 47 -9.78 -3.14 6.09
CA SER A 47 -11.04 -2.54 5.59
C SER A 47 -11.42 -1.21 6.25
N ASP A 48 -10.74 -0.79 7.32
CA ASP A 48 -11.02 0.43 8.09
C ASP A 48 -9.79 1.33 8.10
N GLU A 49 -9.68 2.19 7.07
CA GLU A 49 -8.55 3.09 6.86
C GLU A 49 -8.23 3.96 8.09
N ARG A 50 -9.26 4.42 8.82
CA ARG A 50 -9.07 5.28 10.00
C ARG A 50 -8.42 4.50 11.13
N LYS A 51 -8.87 3.28 11.38
CA LYS A 51 -8.28 2.43 12.41
C LYS A 51 -6.88 1.98 12.01
N LEU A 52 -6.68 1.61 10.75
CA LEU A 52 -5.38 1.22 10.23
C LEU A 52 -4.36 2.36 10.37
N ASN A 53 -4.75 3.58 9.97
CA ASN A 53 -3.90 4.75 10.13
C ASN A 53 -3.57 5.02 11.60
N ALA A 54 -4.56 4.96 12.49
CA ALA A 54 -4.35 5.15 13.94
C ALA A 54 -3.41 4.09 14.53
N LEU A 55 -3.59 2.83 14.16
CA LEU A 55 -2.76 1.71 14.57
C LEU A 55 -1.30 1.90 14.14
N ILE A 56 -1.07 2.14 12.85
CA ILE A 56 0.28 2.28 12.27
C ILE A 56 1.01 3.47 12.91
N THR A 57 0.31 4.57 13.19
CA THR A 57 0.92 5.79 13.76
C THR A 57 1.15 5.75 15.26
N THR A 58 0.40 4.91 15.99
CA THR A 58 0.42 4.89 17.47
C THR A 58 1.27 3.77 18.04
N ASP A 59 1.25 2.57 17.43
CA ASP A 59 1.95 1.41 17.98
C ASP A 59 3.43 1.39 17.52
N ASP A 60 4.34 1.34 18.51
CA ASP A 60 5.79 1.34 18.29
C ASP A 60 6.29 0.13 17.49
N ILE A 61 5.52 -0.96 17.44
CA ILE A 61 5.88 -2.14 16.65
C ILE A 61 6.04 -1.82 15.16
N PHE A 62 5.29 -0.83 14.64
CA PHE A 62 5.38 -0.40 13.24
C PHE A 62 6.61 0.47 12.94
N LYS A 63 7.36 0.91 13.95
CA LYS A 63 8.61 1.66 13.71
C LYS A 63 9.78 0.76 13.31
N ARG A 64 9.65 -0.56 13.53
CA ARG A 64 10.71 -1.54 13.32
C ARG A 64 10.12 -2.84 12.77
N VAL A 65 9.79 -2.84 11.49
CA VAL A 65 9.25 -4.02 10.80
C VAL A 65 10.26 -4.48 9.75
N ASP A 66 10.50 -5.79 9.68
CA ASP A 66 11.36 -6.40 8.66
C ASP A 66 10.73 -6.34 7.26
N VAL A 67 11.59 -6.40 6.24
CA VAL A 67 11.21 -6.31 4.83
C VAL A 67 10.21 -7.39 4.45
N GLU A 68 10.42 -8.62 4.90
CA GLU A 68 9.57 -9.77 4.59
C GLU A 68 8.14 -9.56 5.08
N THR A 69 8.00 -8.99 6.27
CA THR A 69 6.70 -8.66 6.86
C THR A 69 6.00 -7.54 6.09
N ILE A 70 6.73 -6.51 5.63
CA ILE A 70 6.14 -5.43 4.80
C ILE A 70 5.73 -5.96 3.43
N ALA A 71 6.55 -6.80 2.81
CA ALA A 71 6.21 -7.48 1.56
C ALA A 71 4.92 -8.30 1.71
N ALA A 72 4.77 -9.02 2.84
CA ALA A 72 3.55 -9.75 3.16
C ALA A 72 2.35 -8.81 3.36
N MET A 73 2.52 -7.69 4.07
CA MET A 73 1.45 -6.69 4.22
C MET A 73 0.99 -6.15 2.88
N ASN A 74 1.91 -5.73 2.01
CA ASN A 74 1.58 -5.24 0.68
C ASN A 74 0.86 -6.30 -0.15
N LEU A 75 1.33 -7.55 -0.10
CA LEU A 75 0.74 -8.66 -0.86
C LEU A 75 -0.67 -9.03 -0.36
N PHE A 76 -0.88 -9.12 0.95
CA PHE A 76 -2.12 -9.66 1.51
C PHE A 76 -3.15 -8.59 1.89
N ALA A 77 -2.69 -7.38 2.25
CA ALA A 77 -3.56 -6.28 2.66
C ALA A 77 -3.64 -5.14 1.63
N GLY A 78 -2.82 -5.16 0.57
CA GLY A 78 -2.86 -4.14 -0.49
C GLY A 78 -2.45 -2.74 0.00
N THR A 79 -1.51 -2.68 0.95
CA THR A 79 -1.11 -1.43 1.62
C THR A 79 -0.16 -0.54 0.80
N ASP A 80 0.42 -1.06 -0.28
CA ASP A 80 1.35 -0.37 -1.21
C ASP A 80 2.41 0.51 -0.51
N ILE A 81 2.95 0.02 0.61
CA ILE A 81 3.96 0.71 1.42
C ILE A 81 5.29 0.63 0.67
N GLU A 82 5.86 1.78 0.33
CA GLU A 82 7.18 1.86 -0.30
C GLU A 82 8.29 1.55 0.72
N TYR A 83 9.29 0.78 0.29
CA TYR A 83 10.47 0.48 1.09
C TYR A 83 11.71 0.20 0.22
N GLU A 84 12.90 0.42 0.78
CA GLU A 84 14.17 0.07 0.12
C GLU A 84 14.59 -1.36 0.50
N GLU A 85 14.84 -2.22 -0.48
CA GLU A 85 15.29 -3.62 -0.25
C GLU A 85 16.63 -3.74 0.47
N LYS A 86 17.41 -2.65 0.57
CA LYS A 86 18.71 -2.62 1.26
C LYS A 86 18.58 -2.45 2.77
N GLU A 87 17.43 -1.96 3.25
CA GLU A 87 17.18 -1.79 4.68
C GLU A 87 16.63 -3.09 5.26
N GLU A 88 17.24 -3.63 6.32
CA GLU A 88 16.74 -4.85 6.99
C GLU A 88 15.50 -4.58 7.85
N VAL A 89 15.35 -3.33 8.32
CA VAL A 89 14.27 -2.91 9.20
C VAL A 89 13.80 -1.52 8.77
N ILE A 90 12.50 -1.39 8.52
CA ILE A 90 11.87 -0.17 8.02
C ILE A 90 10.94 0.42 9.08
N ASN A 91 10.88 1.74 9.11
CA ASN A 91 9.90 2.48 9.88
C ASN A 91 8.61 2.63 9.05
N VAL A 92 7.69 1.70 9.24
CA VAL A 92 6.40 1.67 8.54
C VAL A 92 5.56 2.90 8.85
N CYS A 93 5.63 3.44 10.07
CA CYS A 93 4.93 4.68 10.42
C CYS A 93 5.31 5.82 9.47
N LYS A 94 6.62 5.97 9.21
CA LYS A 94 7.13 7.00 8.31
C LYS A 94 6.75 6.71 6.85
N ALA A 95 6.98 5.48 6.38
CA ALA A 95 6.65 5.08 5.02
C ALA A 95 5.15 5.26 4.71
N TRP A 96 4.28 5.00 5.70
CA TRP A 96 2.84 5.18 5.59
C TRP A 96 2.43 6.65 5.43
N GLU A 97 3.01 7.55 6.25
CA GLU A 97 2.74 8.99 6.14
C GLU A 97 3.29 9.58 4.84
N ASP A 98 4.48 9.14 4.41
CA ASP A 98 5.06 9.55 3.12
C ASP A 98 4.17 9.10 1.95
N HIS A 99 3.67 7.86 1.98
CA HIS A 99 2.73 7.34 0.99
C HIS A 99 1.43 8.15 0.95
N LYS A 100 0.86 8.48 2.10
CA LYS A 100 -0.34 9.32 2.18
C LYS A 100 -0.12 10.71 1.59
N LYS A 101 1.02 11.33 1.93
CA LYS A 101 1.39 12.64 1.39
C LYS A 101 1.55 12.59 -0.14
N LEU A 102 2.20 11.55 -0.65
CA LEU A 102 2.34 11.32 -2.09
C LEU A 102 0.98 11.18 -2.76
N GLY A 103 0.05 10.43 -2.16
CA GLY A 103 -1.32 10.28 -2.66
C GLY A 103 -2.09 11.60 -2.74
N ILE A 104 -1.92 12.48 -1.74
CA ILE A 104 -2.52 13.83 -1.76
C ILE A 104 -1.94 14.66 -2.90
N GLN A 105 -0.61 14.70 -3.03
CA GLN A 105 0.07 15.45 -4.10
C GLN A 105 -0.36 14.96 -5.49
N GLN A 106 -0.40 13.64 -5.70
CA GLN A 106 -0.91 13.06 -6.95
C GLN A 106 -2.37 13.44 -7.23
N GLY A 107 -3.21 13.54 -6.18
CA GLY A 107 -4.59 13.99 -6.27
C GLY A 107 -4.70 15.47 -6.69
N GLU A 108 -3.91 16.34 -6.08
CA GLU A 108 -3.83 17.77 -6.43
C GLU A 108 -3.37 17.96 -7.88
N THR A 109 -2.31 17.26 -8.29
CA THR A 109 -1.81 17.30 -9.67
C THR A 109 -2.87 16.82 -10.68
N LYS A 110 -3.57 15.71 -10.40
CA LYS A 110 -4.67 15.23 -11.26
C LYS A 110 -5.84 16.22 -11.34
N MET A 111 -6.10 16.95 -10.26
CA MET A 111 -7.11 18.02 -10.27
C MET A 111 -6.68 19.16 -11.19
N LEU A 112 -5.42 19.59 -11.13
CA LEU A 112 -4.87 20.60 -12.05
C LEU A 112 -4.98 20.14 -13.51
N PHE A 113 -4.62 18.90 -13.82
CA PHE A 113 -4.79 18.32 -15.16
C PHE A 113 -6.24 18.40 -15.63
N THR A 114 -7.18 18.05 -14.76
CA THR A 114 -8.61 18.10 -15.05
C THR A 114 -9.11 19.53 -15.32
N LEU A 115 -8.61 20.53 -14.58
CA LEU A 115 -8.97 21.93 -14.78
C LEU A 115 -8.45 22.47 -16.11
N VAL A 116 -7.21 22.14 -16.46
CA VAL A 116 -6.57 22.50 -17.73
C VAL A 116 -7.29 21.86 -18.91
N THR A 117 -7.54 20.55 -18.87
CA THR A 117 -8.28 19.86 -19.95
C THR A 117 -9.72 20.39 -20.12
N LYS A 118 -10.33 20.93 -19.06
CA LYS A 118 -11.66 21.57 -19.13
C LYS A 118 -11.60 23.05 -19.56
N GLY A 119 -10.42 23.60 -19.81
CA GLY A 119 -10.22 25.02 -20.16
C GLY A 119 -10.59 25.99 -19.04
N LYS A 120 -10.59 25.53 -17.78
CA LYS A 120 -10.93 26.35 -16.60
C LYS A 120 -9.71 26.96 -15.92
N LEU A 121 -8.53 26.42 -16.19
CA LEU A 121 -7.26 26.89 -15.68
C LEU A 121 -6.28 26.90 -16.85
N ASP A 122 -5.49 27.96 -16.91
CA ASP A 122 -4.41 28.07 -17.90
C ASP A 122 -3.25 27.13 -17.54
N ILE A 123 -2.56 26.62 -18.56
CA ILE A 123 -1.49 25.63 -18.35
C ILE A 123 -0.27 26.23 -17.66
N ASP A 124 0.04 27.51 -17.87
CA ASP A 124 1.16 28.18 -17.21
C ASP A 124 0.88 28.30 -15.71
N THR A 125 -0.34 28.72 -15.36
CA THR A 125 -0.77 28.80 -13.95
C THR A 125 -0.78 27.42 -13.28
N ALA A 126 -1.25 26.39 -13.99
CA ALA A 126 -1.28 25.03 -13.45
C ALA A 126 0.14 24.46 -13.22
N ALA A 127 1.08 24.74 -14.12
CA ALA A 127 2.47 24.33 -13.96
C ALA A 127 3.15 25.05 -12.78
N GLU A 128 2.88 26.35 -12.61
CA GLU A 128 3.37 27.13 -11.47
C GLU A 128 2.86 26.58 -10.13
N GLU A 129 1.55 26.31 -10.02
CA GLU A 129 0.93 25.72 -8.81
C GLU A 129 1.44 24.30 -8.52
N ALA A 130 1.77 23.53 -9.55
CA ALA A 130 2.41 22.23 -9.43
C ALA A 130 3.91 22.32 -9.11
N GLY A 131 4.52 23.51 -9.16
CA GLY A 131 5.93 23.74 -8.91
C GLY A 131 6.87 23.15 -9.97
N VAL A 132 6.39 22.95 -11.19
CA VAL A 132 7.15 22.36 -12.31
C VAL A 132 7.15 23.27 -13.53
N SER A 133 7.99 22.97 -14.52
CA SER A 133 7.94 23.68 -15.79
C SER A 133 6.71 23.30 -16.62
N VAL A 134 6.27 24.17 -17.52
CA VAL A 134 5.12 23.90 -18.41
C VAL A 134 5.33 22.64 -19.25
N SER A 135 6.52 22.45 -19.81
CA SER A 135 6.86 21.27 -20.61
C SER A 135 6.86 19.98 -19.78
N GLU A 136 7.29 20.05 -18.52
CA GLU A 136 7.22 18.93 -17.59
C GLU A 136 5.78 18.63 -17.19
N PHE A 137 4.97 19.66 -16.98
CA PHE A 137 3.54 19.53 -16.70
C PHE A 137 2.79 18.87 -17.87
N GLU A 138 3.03 19.30 -19.12
CA GLU A 138 2.47 18.71 -20.33
C GLU A 138 2.86 17.24 -20.48
N LYS A 139 4.11 16.91 -20.19
CA LYS A 139 4.60 15.53 -20.19
C LYS A 139 3.85 14.68 -19.16
N LEU A 140 3.73 15.15 -17.92
CA LEU A 140 3.00 14.45 -16.86
C LEU A 140 1.51 14.27 -17.21
N MET A 141 0.88 15.29 -17.81
CA MET A 141 -0.49 15.20 -18.32
C MET A 141 -0.62 14.09 -19.37
N SER A 142 0.28 14.07 -20.35
CA SER A 142 0.27 13.09 -21.44
C SER A 142 0.51 11.67 -20.94
N GLU A 143 1.47 11.47 -20.04
CA GLU A 143 1.75 10.18 -19.38
C GLU A 143 0.56 9.69 -18.55
N ALA A 144 -0.18 10.62 -17.93
CA ALA A 144 -1.42 10.33 -17.21
C ALA A 144 -2.66 10.17 -18.12
N GLY A 145 -2.51 10.29 -19.44
CA GLY A 145 -3.57 10.11 -20.43
C GLY A 145 -4.52 11.30 -20.61
N TYR A 146 -4.16 12.50 -20.13
CA TYR A 146 -4.92 13.72 -20.33
C TYR A 146 -4.60 14.36 -21.68
N LYS A 147 -5.59 15.03 -22.28
CA LYS A 147 -5.37 15.82 -23.48
C LYS A 147 -4.66 17.12 -23.10
N VAL A 148 -3.48 17.32 -23.68
CA VAL A 148 -2.74 18.58 -23.60
C VAL A 148 -3.42 19.60 -24.53
N PRO A 149 -3.81 20.79 -24.04
CA PRO A 149 -4.35 21.85 -24.88
C PRO A 149 -3.32 22.28 -25.93
N GLU A 150 -3.76 22.54 -27.17
CA GLU A 150 -2.89 23.14 -28.17
C GLU A 150 -2.58 24.58 -27.73
N THR A 151 -1.29 24.88 -27.55
CA THR A 151 -0.79 26.24 -27.34
C THR A 151 -1.10 27.06 -28.60
N VAL A 152 -1.98 28.06 -28.46
CA VAL A 152 -2.38 28.98 -29.55
C VAL A 152 -1.37 30.11 -29.68
#